data_AF-A0A524M0H1-F1
#
_entry.id   AF-A0A524M0H1-F1
#
_cell.length_a   1.000
_cell.length_b   1.000
_cell.length_c   1.000
_cell.angle_alpha   90.00
_cell.angle_beta   90.00
_cell.angle_gamma   90.00
#
_symmetry.space_group_name_H-M   'P 1'
#
loop_
_entity.id
_entity.type
_entity.pdbx_description
1 polymer ?
#
loop_
_entity_poly.entity_id
_entity_poly.type
_entity_poly.pdbx_seq_one_letter_code
_entity_poly.pdbx_strand_id
1 'polypeptide(L)'
;MRIHSNRKLFFELLAIAFVLLLSFLFLKFSRTIEFPGTSGLGSFLLSFLPAFFIASALGLALHEQSRKGSFFLFAIFLPFLYALSFDLGVLNTNGLLFCLLVGGLLDFRALHNNRFNTLTGYTRAGSRLFFFALAVYLFIQLLGLMSPLSVERVQQLFESGAEEPKNLGVALLVVLALLKSTKLISDVRISEVFVYGPSRSGKTLLLLALYNHFVNFYDGTHREIIISYDMQGNLSKVNENRLRIESMLAELEAGNMPKSTSRADMAMYELSGKKGAIPIEFSFIDYSGEYTEDLEPEKYASAVQNLTEKLEQFNANTIYRQIGTISFLELLKKDYAKELRGEFHDLILASIYKKMETAGEIIFLVDGDYLLNYQQEGRKELTRLFGLYSRLIDNLGSEKSYALVVTKIDKFKDLSEISEDSEAAQEIEQEVYDLMSKMDTFKEIQHRAQKVPVYLYTVSVDATLPPQLSKEGIKVEGQQRVTQIYPWRVREIAQFGF
;
A
#
# COMPACT_ATOMS: atom_id res chain seq x y z
N MET A 1 -15.09 2.61 6.22
CA MET A 1 -15.50 1.22 6.58
C MET A 1 -14.67 0.19 5.82
N ARG A 2 -14.22 -0.89 6.49
CA ARG A 2 -13.56 -2.03 5.80
C ARG A 2 -14.60 -2.92 5.15
N ILE A 3 -14.48 -3.20 3.84
CA ILE A 3 -15.29 -4.19 3.14
C ILE A 3 -14.91 -5.57 3.70
N HIS A 4 -15.72 -6.09 4.62
CA HIS A 4 -15.34 -7.17 5.52
C HIS A 4 -15.12 -8.53 4.83
N SER A 5 -14.18 -9.28 5.40
CA SER A 5 -14.16 -10.74 5.31
C SER A 5 -13.57 -11.33 6.59
N ASN A 6 -14.43 -11.95 7.41
CA ASN A 6 -14.01 -12.69 8.61
C ASN A 6 -13.03 -13.83 8.30
N ARG A 7 -12.95 -14.27 7.03
CA ARG A 7 -12.03 -15.34 6.59
C ARG A 7 -10.57 -14.91 6.64
N LYS A 8 -10.25 -13.65 6.33
CA LYS A 8 -8.85 -13.17 6.34
C LYS A 8 -8.27 -13.23 7.76
N LEU A 9 -9.03 -12.73 8.74
CA LEU A 9 -8.68 -12.78 10.16
C LEU A 9 -8.54 -14.24 10.64
N PHE A 10 -9.42 -15.14 10.21
CA PHE A 10 -9.31 -16.57 10.52
C PHE A 10 -8.01 -17.20 9.97
N PHE A 11 -7.66 -16.96 8.71
CA PHE A 11 -6.40 -17.46 8.13
C PHE A 11 -5.16 -16.84 8.78
N GLU A 12 -5.24 -15.59 9.22
CA GLU A 12 -4.19 -14.93 9.99
C GLU A 12 -3.99 -15.59 11.35
N LEU A 13 -5.07 -15.86 12.07
CA LEU A 13 -5.02 -16.57 13.36
C LEU A 13 -4.46 -17.99 13.21
N LEU A 14 -4.84 -18.73 12.16
CA LEU A 14 -4.27 -20.05 11.86
C LEU A 14 -2.76 -19.98 11.57
N ALA A 15 -2.32 -19.00 10.79
CA ALA A 15 -0.90 -18.81 10.49
C ALA A 15 -0.11 -18.48 11.78
N ILE A 16 -0.64 -17.60 12.63
CA ILE A 16 -0.04 -17.27 13.93
C ILE A 16 0.04 -18.51 14.83
N ALA A 17 -1.05 -19.27 14.95
CA ALA A 17 -1.09 -20.49 15.75
C ALA A 17 -0.08 -21.54 15.25
N PHE A 18 0.06 -21.69 13.93
CA PHE A 18 1.06 -22.58 13.32
C PHE A 18 2.49 -22.14 13.62
N VAL A 19 2.79 -20.84 13.50
CA VAL A 19 4.14 -20.32 13.82
C VAL A 19 4.44 -20.50 15.31
N LEU A 20 3.49 -20.22 16.20
CA LEU A 20 3.65 -20.46 17.64
C LEU A 20 3.91 -21.94 17.94
N LEU A 21 3.17 -22.84 17.30
CA LEU A 21 3.40 -24.28 17.43
C LEU A 21 4.82 -24.67 17.00
N LEU A 22 5.30 -24.15 15.86
CA LEU A 22 6.67 -24.38 15.40
C LEU A 22 7.71 -23.84 16.40
N SER A 23 7.46 -22.66 17.00
CA SER A 23 8.33 -22.09 18.03
C SER A 23 8.36 -22.93 19.30
N PHE A 24 7.22 -23.48 19.75
CA PHE A 24 7.19 -24.40 20.90
C PHE A 24 7.90 -25.71 20.60
N LEU A 25 7.74 -26.26 19.39
CA LEU A 25 8.50 -27.43 18.97
C LEU A 25 9.99 -27.13 18.95
N PHE A 26 10.39 -25.97 18.40
CA PHE A 26 11.78 -25.52 18.43
C PHE A 26 12.32 -25.46 19.86
N LEU A 27 11.62 -24.81 20.80
CA LEU A 27 12.01 -24.75 22.22
C LEU A 27 12.19 -26.13 22.87
N LYS A 28 11.30 -27.08 22.53
CA LYS A 28 11.35 -28.44 23.08
C LYS A 28 12.61 -29.16 22.63
N PHE A 29 12.96 -29.04 21.34
CA PHE A 29 14.11 -29.73 20.76
C PHE A 29 15.41 -28.92 20.82
N SER A 30 15.36 -27.61 21.10
CA SER A 30 16.56 -26.78 21.19
C SER A 30 17.45 -27.15 22.36
N ARG A 31 16.89 -27.78 23.40
CA ARG A 31 17.65 -28.30 24.54
C ARG A 31 18.65 -29.41 24.18
N THR A 32 18.50 -30.05 23.02
CA THR A 32 19.45 -31.04 22.51
C THR A 32 20.47 -30.43 21.53
N ILE A 33 20.39 -29.12 21.27
CA ILE A 33 21.35 -28.43 20.42
C ILE A 33 22.49 -27.96 21.32
N GLU A 34 23.60 -28.67 21.30
CA GLU A 34 24.80 -28.20 21.97
C GLU A 34 25.44 -27.06 21.16
N PHE A 35 25.50 -25.86 21.75
CA PHE A 35 26.33 -24.79 21.21
C PHE A 35 27.75 -24.97 21.73
N PRO A 36 28.73 -25.36 20.89
CA PRO A 36 30.11 -25.47 21.32
C PRO A 36 30.57 -24.12 21.86
N GLY A 37 31.42 -24.13 22.91
CA GLY A 37 31.87 -22.95 23.65
C GLY A 37 31.99 -21.71 22.77
N THR A 38 30.96 -20.86 22.82
CA THR A 38 30.81 -19.78 21.85
C THR A 38 31.89 -18.75 22.14
N SER A 39 32.70 -18.41 21.12
CA SER A 39 33.61 -17.28 21.23
C SER A 39 32.83 -16.01 21.59
N GLY A 40 33.49 -15.00 22.17
CA GLY A 40 32.82 -13.74 22.53
C GLY A 40 32.04 -13.11 21.36
N LEU A 41 32.54 -13.30 20.12
CA LEU A 41 31.87 -12.88 18.89
C LEU A 41 30.65 -13.75 18.54
N GLY A 42 30.72 -15.06 18.77
CA GLY A 42 29.58 -15.98 18.58
C GLY A 42 28.43 -15.68 19.54
N SER A 43 28.73 -15.50 20.82
CA SER A 43 27.74 -15.10 21.85
C SER A 43 27.13 -13.71 21.53
N PHE A 44 27.96 -12.76 21.08
CA PHE A 44 27.47 -11.47 20.61
C PHE A 44 26.48 -11.62 19.44
N LEU A 45 26.82 -12.38 18.39
CA LEU A 45 25.97 -12.56 17.21
C LEU A 45 24.67 -13.31 17.52
N LEU A 46 24.73 -14.36 18.35
CA LEU A 46 23.56 -15.11 18.79
C LEU A 46 22.59 -14.28 19.64
N SER A 47 23.10 -13.27 20.34
CA SER A 47 22.27 -12.29 21.06
C SER A 47 21.78 -11.18 20.14
N PHE A 48 22.64 -10.71 19.23
CA PHE A 48 22.37 -9.63 18.30
C PHE A 48 21.22 -9.98 17.35
N LEU A 49 21.30 -11.10 16.62
CA LEU A 49 20.33 -11.39 15.56
C LEU A 49 18.88 -11.51 16.05
N PRO A 50 18.56 -12.24 17.13
CA PRO A 50 17.20 -12.26 17.67
C PRO A 50 16.71 -10.90 18.16
N ALA A 51 17.57 -10.12 18.84
CA ALA A 51 17.22 -8.77 19.29
C ALA A 51 16.96 -7.82 18.11
N PHE A 52 17.71 -7.96 17.01
CA PHE A 52 17.50 -7.25 15.76
C PHE A 52 16.09 -7.49 15.24
N PHE A 53 15.70 -8.76 15.12
CA PHE A 53 14.42 -9.15 14.56
C PHE A 53 13.24 -8.78 15.47
N ILE A 54 13.43 -8.77 16.79
CA ILE A 54 12.44 -8.24 17.74
C ILE A 54 12.27 -6.73 17.56
N ALA A 55 13.37 -5.97 17.43
CA ALA A 55 13.29 -4.54 17.15
C ALA A 55 12.53 -4.31 15.84
N SER A 56 12.92 -4.98 14.75
CA SER A 56 12.23 -4.91 13.45
C SER A 56 10.77 -5.35 13.51
N ALA A 57 10.40 -6.24 14.43
CA ALA A 57 9.00 -6.61 14.65
C ALA A 57 8.17 -5.42 15.16
N LEU A 58 8.73 -4.53 15.97
CA LEU A 58 8.07 -3.30 16.41
C LEU A 58 7.84 -2.35 15.23
N GLY A 59 8.86 -2.12 14.39
CA GLY A 59 8.72 -1.33 13.18
C GLY A 59 7.64 -1.89 12.23
N LEU A 60 7.62 -3.22 12.05
CA LEU A 60 6.61 -3.90 11.23
C LEU A 60 5.19 -3.87 11.84
N ALA A 61 5.03 -3.66 13.15
CA ALA A 61 3.72 -3.64 13.78
C ALA A 61 2.91 -2.38 13.42
N LEU A 62 3.60 -1.31 13.02
CA LEU A 62 3.00 0.00 12.75
C LEU A 62 2.10 0.00 11.52
N HIS A 63 2.35 -0.85 10.53
CA HIS A 63 1.61 -0.88 9.27
C HIS A 63 0.75 -2.16 9.16
N GLU A 64 -0.55 -2.04 8.83
CA GLU A 64 -1.48 -3.18 8.88
C GLU A 64 -1.02 -4.36 8.02
N GLN A 65 -0.54 -4.08 6.82
CA GLN A 65 -0.11 -5.11 5.86
C GLN A 65 1.10 -5.93 6.30
N SER A 66 1.96 -5.41 7.19
CA SER A 66 3.17 -6.08 7.67
C SER A 66 3.05 -6.67 9.07
N ARG A 67 1.89 -6.47 9.74
CA ARG A 67 1.61 -7.07 11.06
C ARG A 67 1.83 -8.57 11.10
N LYS A 68 1.55 -9.32 10.01
CA LYS A 68 1.85 -10.76 9.94
C LYS A 68 3.34 -11.05 10.10
N GLY A 69 4.18 -10.24 9.44
CA GLY A 69 5.63 -10.29 9.58
C GLY A 69 6.06 -9.97 11.02
N SER A 70 5.48 -8.92 11.62
CA SER A 70 5.72 -8.58 13.03
C SER A 70 5.40 -9.75 13.97
N PHE A 71 4.19 -10.33 13.87
CA PHE A 71 3.79 -11.48 14.67
C PHE A 71 4.70 -12.69 14.45
N PHE A 72 5.09 -12.98 13.20
CA PHE A 72 6.02 -14.05 12.89
C PHE A 72 7.37 -13.86 13.61
N LEU A 73 7.93 -12.65 13.57
CA LEU A 73 9.21 -12.36 14.20
C LEU A 73 9.12 -12.47 15.72
N PHE A 74 8.10 -11.87 16.34
CA PHE A 74 7.88 -12.01 17.79
C PHE A 74 7.70 -13.47 18.19
N ALA A 75 6.83 -14.20 17.50
CA ALA A 75 6.51 -15.59 17.82
C ALA A 75 7.72 -16.51 17.75
N ILE A 76 8.77 -16.18 16.99
CA ILE A 76 9.97 -17.03 16.85
C ILE A 76 11.13 -16.52 17.69
N PHE A 77 11.45 -15.23 17.58
CA PHE A 77 12.68 -14.69 18.16
C PHE A 77 12.57 -14.42 19.67
N LEU A 78 11.38 -14.20 20.23
CA LEU A 78 11.18 -14.17 21.69
C LEU A 78 11.46 -15.56 22.32
N PRO A 79 10.82 -16.65 21.86
CA PRO A 79 11.19 -18.00 22.28
C PRO A 79 12.67 -18.32 22.07
N PHE A 80 13.25 -17.92 20.93
CA PHE A 80 14.66 -18.16 20.66
C PHE A 80 15.57 -17.48 21.71
N LEU A 81 15.32 -16.21 22.03
CA LEU A 81 16.03 -15.51 23.11
C LEU A 81 15.85 -16.17 24.47
N TYR A 82 14.64 -16.66 24.76
CA TYR A 82 14.37 -17.38 25.99
C TYR A 82 15.16 -18.71 26.05
N ALA A 83 15.25 -19.46 24.95
CA ALA A 83 16.06 -20.67 24.87
C ALA A 83 17.54 -20.39 25.15
N LEU A 84 18.10 -19.35 24.53
CA LEU A 84 19.50 -18.95 24.76
C LEU A 84 19.78 -18.51 26.20
N SER A 85 18.75 -18.09 26.95
CA SER A 85 18.91 -17.65 28.34
C SER A 85 19.22 -18.77 29.33
N PHE A 86 18.93 -20.03 28.97
CA PHE A 86 19.25 -21.16 29.81
C PHE A 86 20.74 -21.54 29.78
N ASP A 87 21.46 -21.17 28.72
CA ASP A 87 22.90 -21.39 28.62
C ASP A 87 23.65 -20.13 29.07
N LEU A 88 24.12 -20.16 30.33
CA LEU A 88 24.77 -19.05 31.05
C LEU A 88 26.00 -18.42 30.36
N GLY A 89 26.47 -18.94 29.23
CA GLY A 89 27.59 -18.41 28.44
C GLY A 89 27.22 -17.87 27.05
N VAL A 90 25.95 -17.94 26.64
CA VAL A 90 25.54 -17.63 25.25
C VAL A 90 24.93 -16.24 25.13
N LEU A 91 24.16 -15.76 26.12
CA LEU A 91 23.60 -14.41 26.08
C LEU A 91 24.63 -13.33 26.47
N ASN A 92 24.78 -12.35 25.58
CA ASN A 92 25.61 -11.17 25.77
C ASN A 92 24.72 -9.92 25.83
N THR A 93 24.66 -9.29 27.01
CA THR A 93 23.86 -8.08 27.26
C THR A 93 24.26 -6.91 26.37
N ASN A 94 25.56 -6.75 26.06
CA ASN A 94 26.04 -5.73 25.14
C ASN A 94 25.54 -6.00 23.72
N GLY A 95 25.50 -7.27 23.30
CA GLY A 95 24.93 -7.69 22.02
C GLY A 95 23.44 -7.36 21.92
N LEU A 96 22.66 -7.64 22.96
CA LEU A 96 21.24 -7.31 23.03
C LEU A 96 20.99 -5.80 22.93
N LEU A 97 21.65 -5.02 23.80
CA LEU A 97 21.42 -3.56 23.89
C LEU A 97 21.86 -2.84 22.62
N PHE A 98 23.06 -3.14 22.12
CA PHE A 98 23.55 -2.56 20.88
C PHE A 98 22.60 -2.88 19.71
N CYS A 99 22.06 -4.10 19.68
CA CYS A 99 21.18 -4.48 18.60
C CYS A 99 19.81 -3.84 18.67
N LEU A 100 19.20 -3.72 19.85
CA LEU A 100 17.94 -2.99 20.01
C LEU A 100 18.08 -1.53 19.55
N LEU A 101 19.23 -0.90 19.83
CA LEU A 101 19.54 0.45 19.35
C LEU A 101 19.71 0.51 17.83
N VAL A 102 20.51 -0.37 17.25
CA VAL A 102 20.75 -0.41 15.79
C VAL A 102 19.48 -0.75 15.03
N GLY A 103 18.73 -1.77 15.46
CA GLY A 103 17.44 -2.16 14.89
C GLY A 103 16.43 -1.02 15.01
N GLY A 104 16.27 -0.43 16.19
CA GLY A 104 15.39 0.71 16.39
C GLY A 104 15.77 1.93 15.53
N LEU A 105 17.07 2.20 15.35
CA LEU A 105 17.53 3.30 14.49
C LEU A 105 17.25 3.03 13.01
N LEU A 106 17.43 1.79 12.54
CA LEU A 106 17.12 1.40 11.17
C LEU A 106 15.61 1.46 10.90
N ASP A 107 14.81 0.95 11.82
CA ASP A 107 13.35 1.03 11.75
C ASP A 107 12.89 2.49 11.72
N PHE A 108 13.39 3.32 12.64
CA PHE A 108 13.10 4.76 12.68
C PHE A 108 13.50 5.44 11.37
N ARG A 109 14.68 5.14 10.82
CA ARG A 109 15.16 5.69 9.55
C ARG A 109 14.29 5.22 8.38
N ALA A 110 13.84 3.98 8.38
CA ALA A 110 12.95 3.45 7.35
C ALA A 110 11.58 4.15 7.41
N LEU A 111 11.02 4.31 8.60
CA LEU A 111 9.74 5.01 8.84
C LEU A 111 9.83 6.49 8.46
N HIS A 112 10.84 7.20 8.97
CA HIS A 112 11.02 8.64 8.73
C HIS A 112 11.23 8.99 7.25
N ASN A 113 11.86 8.09 6.48
CA ASN A 113 12.12 8.32 5.06
C ASN A 113 11.07 7.68 4.14
N ASN A 114 9.95 7.18 4.69
CA ASN A 114 8.91 6.49 3.93
C ASN A 114 9.39 5.24 3.18
N ARG A 115 10.43 4.57 3.66
CA ARG A 115 11.08 3.41 3.01
C ARG A 115 10.74 2.09 3.71
N PHE A 116 9.45 1.86 3.92
CA PHE A 116 8.97 0.65 4.60
C PHE A 116 9.32 -0.64 3.83
N ASN A 117 9.39 -0.56 2.50
CA ASN A 117 9.90 -1.64 1.65
C ASN A 117 11.35 -2.07 2.00
N THR A 118 12.17 -1.14 2.46
CA THR A 118 13.55 -1.41 2.89
C THR A 118 13.51 -2.20 4.20
N LEU A 119 12.64 -1.81 5.14
CA LEU A 119 12.38 -2.51 6.40
C LEU A 119 11.91 -3.95 6.16
N THR A 120 10.88 -4.17 5.34
CA THR A 120 10.41 -5.51 5.00
C THR A 120 11.49 -6.31 4.27
N GLY A 121 12.24 -5.66 3.36
CA GLY A 121 13.31 -6.26 2.58
C GLY A 121 14.46 -6.81 3.44
N TYR A 122 15.08 -5.98 4.29
CA TYR A 122 16.19 -6.46 5.13
C TYR A 122 15.72 -7.46 6.19
N THR A 123 14.52 -7.29 6.73
CA THR A 123 13.98 -8.19 7.76
C THR A 123 13.70 -9.58 7.19
N ARG A 124 13.14 -9.64 5.96
CA ARG A 124 12.94 -10.90 5.24
C ARG A 124 14.27 -11.55 4.83
N ALA A 125 15.20 -10.78 4.26
CA ALA A 125 16.50 -11.29 3.84
C ALA A 125 17.30 -11.82 5.04
N GLY A 126 17.34 -11.04 6.12
CA GLY A 126 18.01 -11.41 7.38
C GLY A 126 17.42 -12.66 8.01
N SER A 127 16.09 -12.75 8.14
CA SER A 127 15.43 -13.93 8.74
C SER A 127 15.65 -15.19 7.89
N ARG A 128 15.63 -15.08 6.56
CA ARG A 128 15.99 -16.19 5.66
C ARG A 128 17.43 -16.65 5.86
N LEU A 129 18.37 -15.71 5.90
CA LEU A 129 19.78 -16.02 6.12
C LEU A 129 20.00 -16.71 7.46
N PHE A 130 19.33 -16.23 8.52
CA PHE A 130 19.38 -16.82 9.85
C PHE A 130 18.90 -18.28 9.87
N PHE A 131 17.68 -18.56 9.37
CA PHE A 131 17.16 -19.94 9.35
C PHE A 131 17.94 -20.85 8.40
N PHE A 132 18.45 -20.31 7.29
CA PHE A 132 19.32 -21.06 6.40
C PHE A 132 20.62 -21.48 7.10
N ALA A 133 21.30 -20.55 7.78
CA ALA A 133 22.50 -20.86 8.54
C ALA A 133 22.23 -21.88 9.66
N LEU A 134 21.11 -21.73 10.37
CA LEU A 134 20.70 -22.68 11.41
C LEU A 134 20.39 -24.08 10.84
N ALA A 135 19.73 -24.15 9.68
CA ALA A 135 19.47 -25.42 9.00
C ALA A 135 20.76 -26.13 8.57
N VAL A 136 21.71 -25.38 8.01
CA VAL A 136 23.03 -25.90 7.64
C VAL A 136 23.77 -26.42 8.88
N TYR A 137 23.73 -25.66 9.97
CA TYR A 137 24.36 -26.07 11.23
C TYR A 137 23.77 -27.37 11.79
N LEU A 138 22.44 -27.48 11.88
CA LEU A 138 21.75 -28.69 12.34
C LEU A 138 22.02 -29.88 11.42
N PHE A 139 22.09 -29.64 10.11
CA PHE A 139 22.43 -30.68 9.15
C PHE A 139 23.85 -31.20 9.33
N ILE A 140 24.83 -30.32 9.59
CA ILE A 140 26.22 -30.72 9.89
C ILE A 140 26.28 -31.54 11.19
N GLN A 141 25.58 -31.12 12.26
CA GLN A 141 25.53 -31.90 13.50
C GLN A 141 24.93 -33.30 13.28
N LEU A 142 23.83 -33.37 12.54
CA LEU A 142 23.19 -34.64 12.19
C LEU A 142 24.13 -35.56 11.41
N LEU A 143 24.90 -35.02 10.45
CA LEU A 143 25.92 -35.79 9.71
C LEU A 143 27.07 -36.23 10.62
N GLY A 144 27.47 -35.40 11.60
CA GLY A 144 28.49 -35.74 12.58
C GLY A 144 28.15 -36.98 13.40
N LEU A 145 26.89 -37.09 13.84
CA LEU A 145 26.39 -38.29 14.55
C LEU A 145 26.38 -39.55 13.66
N MET A 146 26.27 -39.38 12.35
CA MET A 146 26.27 -40.48 11.39
C MET A 146 27.68 -40.83 10.88
N SER A 147 28.74 -40.14 11.32
CA SER A 147 30.09 -40.31 10.80
C SER A 147 30.91 -41.37 11.55
N PRO A 148 31.69 -42.23 10.86
CA PRO A 148 31.67 -42.46 9.41
C PRO A 148 30.35 -43.08 8.92
N LEU A 149 29.85 -42.57 7.79
CA LEU A 149 28.59 -42.97 7.17
C LEU A 149 28.62 -44.46 6.78
N SER A 150 27.95 -45.31 7.56
CA SER A 150 27.66 -46.70 7.21
C SER A 150 26.16 -46.99 7.32
N VAL A 151 25.65 -47.80 6.39
CA VAL A 151 24.21 -48.19 6.36
C VAL A 151 23.80 -48.86 7.67
N GLU A 152 24.70 -49.66 8.25
CA GLU A 152 24.53 -50.35 9.53
C GLU A 152 24.46 -49.38 10.73
N ARG A 153 25.25 -48.30 10.76
CA ARG A 153 25.15 -47.29 11.84
C ARG A 153 23.90 -46.46 11.75
N VAL A 154 23.47 -46.11 10.54
CA VAL A 154 22.21 -45.39 10.36
C VAL A 154 21.06 -46.27 10.85
N GLN A 155 21.00 -47.54 10.46
CA GLN A 155 20.01 -48.48 11.00
C GLN A 155 20.12 -48.62 12.53
N GLN A 156 21.31 -48.83 13.08
CA GLN A 156 21.51 -48.93 14.53
C GLN A 156 21.09 -47.66 15.29
N LEU A 157 21.33 -46.46 14.75
CA LEU A 157 20.90 -45.19 15.37
C LEU A 157 19.38 -45.01 15.37
N PHE A 158 18.68 -45.48 14.32
CA PHE A 158 17.22 -45.42 14.24
C PHE A 158 16.54 -46.54 15.06
N GLU A 159 17.14 -47.73 15.11
CA GLU A 159 16.64 -48.92 15.82
C GLU A 159 16.97 -48.90 17.33
N SER A 160 18.08 -48.30 17.75
CA SER A 160 18.49 -48.21 19.17
C SER A 160 17.59 -47.33 20.03
N GLY A 161 16.61 -46.63 19.44
CA GLY A 161 15.73 -45.74 20.17
C GLY A 161 16.38 -44.44 20.63
N ALA A 162 17.62 -44.14 20.23
CA ALA A 162 18.33 -42.92 20.60
C ALA A 162 17.50 -41.67 20.28
N GLU A 163 17.20 -40.85 21.30
CA GLU A 163 16.35 -39.67 21.15
C GLU A 163 17.07 -38.54 20.41
N GLU A 164 18.38 -38.44 20.52
CA GLU A 164 19.21 -37.36 20.00
C GLU A 164 19.16 -37.18 18.46
N PRO A 165 19.40 -38.21 17.61
CA PRO A 165 19.29 -38.05 16.16
C PRO A 165 17.84 -37.78 15.70
N LYS A 166 16.85 -38.30 16.43
CA LYS A 166 15.42 -38.03 16.18
C LYS A 166 15.09 -36.57 16.48
N ASN A 167 15.54 -36.07 17.63
CA ASN A 167 15.33 -34.69 18.07
C ASN A 167 15.99 -33.68 17.12
N LEU A 168 17.23 -33.94 16.68
CA LEU A 168 17.92 -33.11 15.68
C LEU A 168 17.23 -33.14 14.31
N GLY A 169 16.75 -34.32 13.87
CA GLY A 169 15.97 -34.45 12.63
C GLY A 169 14.68 -33.63 12.67
N VAL A 170 13.95 -33.68 13.79
CA VAL A 170 12.73 -32.87 13.97
C VAL A 170 13.06 -31.38 14.06
N ALA A 171 14.12 -30.99 14.77
CA ALA A 171 14.58 -29.60 14.84
C ALA A 171 14.91 -29.05 13.45
N LEU A 172 15.60 -29.84 12.61
CA LEU A 172 15.90 -29.46 11.22
C LEU A 172 14.62 -29.25 10.40
N LEU A 173 13.63 -30.15 10.52
CA LEU A 173 12.34 -29.99 9.83
C LEU A 173 11.59 -28.73 10.28
N VAL A 174 11.60 -28.43 11.60
CA VAL A 174 11.03 -27.21 12.15
C VAL A 174 11.72 -25.97 11.57
N VAL A 175 13.06 -25.94 11.55
CA VAL A 175 13.82 -24.81 11.00
C VAL A 175 13.56 -24.62 9.50
N LEU A 176 13.45 -25.71 8.72
CA LEU A 176 13.08 -25.63 7.30
C LEU A 176 11.65 -25.12 7.10
N ALA A 177 10.71 -25.48 7.97
CA ALA A 177 9.36 -24.93 7.96
C ALA A 177 9.36 -23.43 8.30
N LEU A 178 10.14 -23.01 9.31
CA LEU A 178 10.31 -21.60 9.67
C LEU A 178 10.96 -20.79 8.52
N LEU A 179 11.95 -21.37 7.83
CA LEU A 179 12.57 -20.77 6.64
C LEU A 179 11.53 -20.51 5.54
N LYS A 180 10.63 -21.47 5.27
CA LYS A 180 9.53 -21.28 4.32
C LYS A 180 8.52 -20.23 4.80
N SER A 181 8.25 -20.18 6.10
CA SER A 181 7.33 -19.23 6.74
C SER A 181 7.85 -17.78 6.73
N THR A 182 9.12 -17.52 6.40
CA THR A 182 9.62 -16.14 6.16
C THR A 182 8.85 -15.40 5.07
N LYS A 183 8.12 -16.11 4.20
CA LYS A 183 7.16 -15.51 3.25
C LYS A 183 6.03 -14.73 3.91
N LEU A 184 5.76 -14.93 5.20
CA LEU A 184 4.78 -14.16 5.97
C LEU A 184 5.20 -12.70 6.18
N ILE A 185 6.49 -12.38 6.04
CA ILE A 185 6.98 -11.01 5.96
C ILE A 185 6.69 -10.51 4.55
N SER A 186 5.50 -9.97 4.32
CA SER A 186 5.03 -9.39 3.04
C SER A 186 5.92 -8.23 2.60
N ASP A 187 6.02 -8.00 1.28
CA ASP A 187 6.68 -6.79 0.78
C ASP A 187 5.64 -5.70 0.78
N VAL A 188 5.88 -4.64 1.55
CA VAL A 188 4.96 -3.51 1.62
C VAL A 188 5.62 -2.41 0.82
N ARG A 189 5.10 -2.18 -0.39
CA ARG A 189 5.51 -1.05 -1.22
C ARG A 189 4.88 0.22 -0.66
N ILE A 190 5.61 1.32 -0.82
CA ILE A 190 5.53 2.59 -0.08
C ILE A 190 4.11 3.14 0.06
N SER A 191 3.87 3.74 1.23
CA SER A 191 2.87 4.71 1.70
C SER A 191 2.69 5.98 0.84
N GLU A 192 2.85 5.86 -0.48
CA GLU A 192 2.33 6.81 -1.45
C GLU A 192 0.90 6.37 -1.77
N VAL A 193 -0.04 7.27 -1.54
CA VAL A 193 -1.44 7.07 -1.87
C VAL A 193 -1.70 7.68 -3.23
N PHE A 194 -1.99 6.86 -4.23
CA PHE A 194 -2.39 7.35 -5.55
C PHE A 194 -3.90 7.46 -5.67
N VAL A 195 -4.39 8.65 -6.02
CA VAL A 195 -5.82 8.90 -6.22
C VAL A 195 -6.17 8.80 -7.70
N TYR A 196 -6.96 7.78 -8.02
CA TYR A 196 -7.47 7.49 -9.35
C TYR A 196 -8.98 7.73 -9.43
N GLY A 197 -9.44 8.42 -10.47
CA GLY A 197 -10.87 8.59 -10.71
C GLY A 197 -11.17 8.97 -12.17
N PRO A 198 -12.28 8.46 -12.73
CA PRO A 198 -12.74 8.84 -14.07
C PRO A 198 -13.17 10.31 -14.11
N SER A 199 -13.51 10.80 -15.31
CA SER A 199 -14.06 12.15 -15.46
C SER A 199 -15.28 12.34 -14.56
N ARG A 200 -15.44 13.56 -14.02
CA ARG A 200 -16.53 13.97 -13.12
C ARG A 200 -16.55 13.35 -11.72
N SER A 201 -15.66 12.42 -11.40
CA SER A 201 -15.53 11.79 -10.06
C SER A 201 -15.20 12.74 -8.90
N GLY A 202 -15.00 14.04 -9.14
CA GLY A 202 -14.67 15.02 -8.11
C GLY A 202 -13.17 15.09 -7.76
N LYS A 203 -12.30 14.43 -8.54
CA LYS A 203 -10.85 14.37 -8.34
C LYS A 203 -10.19 15.72 -8.06
N THR A 204 -10.48 16.73 -8.88
CA THR A 204 -9.90 18.09 -8.76
C THR A 204 -10.33 18.77 -7.45
N LEU A 205 -11.61 18.69 -7.09
CA LEU A 205 -12.10 19.25 -5.83
C LEU A 205 -11.53 18.50 -4.62
N LEU A 206 -11.42 17.17 -4.70
CA LEU A 206 -10.81 16.36 -3.65
C LEU A 206 -9.32 16.69 -3.47
N LEU A 207 -8.57 16.91 -4.57
CA LEU A 207 -7.20 17.40 -4.54
C LEU A 207 -7.09 18.70 -3.75
N LEU A 208 -7.95 19.68 -4.03
CA LEU A 208 -7.94 20.98 -3.34
C LEU A 208 -8.30 20.85 -1.85
N ALA A 209 -9.28 20.00 -1.53
CA ALA A 209 -9.64 19.71 -0.15
C ALA A 209 -8.50 19.04 0.63
N LEU A 210 -7.82 18.07 0.01
CA LEU A 210 -6.67 17.40 0.60
C LEU A 210 -5.45 18.34 0.68
N TYR A 211 -5.22 19.19 -0.31
CA TYR A 211 -4.20 20.23 -0.25
C TYR A 211 -4.40 21.13 0.96
N ASN A 212 -5.62 21.67 1.13
CA ASN A 212 -5.95 22.51 2.29
C ASN A 212 -5.77 21.75 3.62
N HIS A 213 -6.14 20.48 3.66
CA HIS A 213 -5.95 19.65 4.85
C HIS A 213 -4.45 19.39 5.16
N PHE A 214 -3.63 19.10 4.14
CA PHE A 214 -2.19 18.89 4.28
C PHE A 214 -1.47 20.12 4.81
N VAL A 215 -1.77 21.30 4.23
CA VAL A 215 -1.16 22.57 4.65
C VAL A 215 -1.52 22.90 6.11
N ASN A 216 -2.79 22.72 6.50
CA ASN A 216 -3.25 23.15 7.82
C ASN A 216 -2.96 22.15 8.95
N PHE A 217 -2.84 20.84 8.67
CA PHE A 217 -2.78 19.81 9.70
C PHE A 217 -1.53 18.92 9.66
N TYR A 218 -0.77 18.91 8.56
CA TYR A 218 0.38 18.02 8.38
C TYR A 218 1.69 18.74 8.04
N ASP A 219 1.77 20.05 8.30
CA ASP A 219 2.88 20.93 7.89
C ASP A 219 3.27 20.69 6.42
N GLY A 220 2.23 20.51 5.59
CA GLY A 220 2.37 19.93 4.26
C GLY A 220 2.90 20.90 3.22
N THR A 221 3.56 20.34 2.21
CA THR A 221 3.97 21.04 0.98
C THR A 221 3.39 20.30 -0.23
N HIS A 222 3.51 20.92 -1.41
CA HIS A 222 3.10 20.29 -2.65
C HIS A 222 4.17 20.48 -3.73
N ARG A 223 4.18 19.58 -4.69
CA ARG A 223 4.85 19.72 -5.98
C ARG A 223 3.85 19.47 -7.08
N GLU A 224 3.99 20.18 -8.19
CA GLU A 224 3.14 19.99 -9.36
C GLU A 224 3.95 20.09 -10.65
N ILE A 225 3.59 19.28 -11.64
CA ILE A 225 4.06 19.39 -13.01
C ILE A 225 2.88 19.30 -13.94
N ILE A 226 2.77 20.30 -14.81
CA ILE A 226 1.67 20.42 -15.75
C ILE A 226 2.25 20.47 -17.16
N ILE A 227 1.79 19.56 -18.01
CA ILE A 227 2.09 19.51 -19.43
C ILE A 227 0.76 19.74 -20.14
N SER A 228 0.66 20.85 -20.87
CA SER A 228 -0.54 21.21 -21.60
C SER A 228 -0.16 21.74 -22.97
N TYR A 229 -0.88 21.28 -23.99
CA TYR A 229 -0.72 21.75 -25.37
C TYR A 229 -1.91 22.61 -25.83
N ASP A 230 -1.64 23.62 -26.64
CA ASP A 230 -2.66 24.39 -27.35
C ASP A 230 -3.21 23.63 -28.58
N MET A 231 -4.19 24.22 -29.28
CA MET A 231 -4.76 23.63 -30.49
C MET A 231 -3.75 23.49 -31.64
N GLN A 232 -2.61 24.17 -31.56
CA GLN A 232 -1.51 24.13 -32.52
C GLN A 232 -0.41 23.13 -32.10
N GLY A 233 -0.60 22.39 -30.99
CA GLY A 233 0.36 21.40 -30.48
C GLY A 233 1.61 22.01 -29.85
N ASN A 234 1.57 23.28 -29.41
CA ASN A 234 2.65 23.92 -28.65
C ASN A 234 2.31 23.95 -27.16
N LEU A 235 3.33 23.97 -26.30
CA LEU A 235 3.12 24.09 -24.85
C LEU A 235 2.38 25.39 -24.51
N SER A 236 1.25 25.27 -23.82
CA SER A 236 0.37 26.40 -23.48
C SER A 236 0.57 26.83 -22.04
N LYS A 237 1.23 27.97 -21.83
CA LYS A 237 1.37 28.58 -20.49
C LYS A 237 0.03 29.01 -19.89
N VAL A 238 -0.94 29.37 -20.73
CA VAL A 238 -2.27 29.80 -20.27
C VAL A 238 -3.03 28.62 -19.68
N ASN A 239 -3.04 27.49 -20.39
CA ASN A 239 -3.68 26.27 -19.88
C ASN A 239 -2.90 25.69 -18.69
N GLU A 240 -1.57 25.76 -18.72
CA GLU A 240 -0.72 25.39 -17.60
C GLU A 240 -1.10 26.16 -16.33
N ASN A 241 -1.11 27.50 -16.41
CA ASN A 241 -1.42 28.35 -15.26
C ASN A 241 -2.82 28.06 -14.71
N ARG A 242 -3.80 27.75 -15.57
CA ARG A 242 -5.16 27.41 -15.13
C ARG A 242 -5.22 26.14 -14.27
N LEU A 243 -4.35 25.17 -14.53
CA LEU A 243 -4.33 23.88 -13.81
C LEU A 243 -3.48 23.92 -12.54
N ARG A 244 -2.80 25.03 -12.24
CA ARG A 244 -2.05 25.18 -10.99
C ARG A 244 -3.00 25.22 -9.80
N ILE A 245 -2.61 24.61 -8.68
CA ILE A 245 -3.43 24.61 -7.45
C ILE A 245 -3.80 26.04 -7.04
N GLU A 246 -2.86 26.98 -7.10
CA GLU A 246 -3.09 28.39 -6.77
C GLU A 246 -4.22 29.03 -7.61
N SER A 247 -4.24 28.76 -8.92
CA SER A 247 -5.27 29.28 -9.82
C SER A 247 -6.62 28.62 -9.59
N MET A 248 -6.63 27.31 -9.35
CA MET A 248 -7.87 26.59 -9.06
C MET A 248 -8.52 27.04 -7.75
N LEU A 249 -7.70 27.36 -6.72
CA LEU A 249 -8.19 27.95 -5.48
C LEU A 249 -8.73 29.37 -5.70
N ALA A 250 -8.02 30.20 -6.47
CA ALA A 250 -8.49 31.55 -6.82
C ALA A 250 -9.80 31.53 -7.61
N GLU A 251 -10.01 30.55 -8.50
CA GLU A 251 -11.29 30.36 -9.20
C GLU A 251 -12.42 30.05 -8.21
N LEU A 252 -12.19 29.16 -7.24
CA LEU A 252 -13.17 28.83 -6.20
C LEU A 252 -13.52 30.03 -5.31
N GLU A 253 -12.51 30.79 -4.87
CA GLU A 253 -12.71 32.03 -4.10
C GLU A 253 -13.52 33.07 -4.88
N ALA A 254 -13.35 33.12 -6.21
CA ALA A 254 -14.16 33.93 -7.11
C ALA A 254 -15.56 33.35 -7.39
N GLY A 255 -15.92 32.22 -6.78
CA GLY A 255 -17.20 31.53 -6.94
C GLY A 255 -17.36 30.75 -8.25
N ASN A 256 -16.25 30.45 -8.92
CA ASN A 256 -16.21 29.66 -10.15
C ASN A 256 -15.66 28.26 -9.89
N MET A 257 -16.23 27.26 -10.56
CA MET A 257 -15.71 25.91 -10.51
C MET A 257 -14.46 25.78 -11.40
N PRO A 258 -13.38 25.11 -10.92
CA PRO A 258 -12.23 24.78 -11.74
C PRO A 258 -12.65 24.09 -13.04
N LYS A 259 -12.14 24.57 -14.17
CA LYS A 259 -12.45 23.96 -15.47
C LYS A 259 -11.89 22.55 -15.59
N SER A 260 -12.67 21.67 -16.21
CA SER A 260 -12.24 20.30 -16.52
C SER A 260 -11.00 20.27 -17.41
N THR A 261 -10.12 19.31 -17.11
CA THR A 261 -8.89 18.99 -17.85
C THR A 261 -9.21 18.51 -19.26
N SER A 262 -8.55 19.08 -20.27
CA SER A 262 -8.76 18.72 -21.68
C SER A 262 -7.97 17.47 -22.08
N ARG A 263 -8.21 16.94 -23.28
CA ARG A 263 -7.45 15.79 -23.82
C ARG A 263 -5.96 16.10 -24.02
N ALA A 264 -5.60 17.37 -24.15
CA ALA A 264 -4.23 17.81 -24.35
C ALA A 264 -3.56 18.29 -23.05
N ASP A 265 -4.20 18.04 -21.91
CA ASP A 265 -3.72 18.43 -20.59
C ASP A 265 -3.42 17.22 -19.72
N MET A 266 -2.29 17.27 -19.03
CA MET A 266 -1.88 16.35 -17.99
C MET A 266 -1.28 17.17 -16.87
N ALA A 267 -1.81 17.01 -15.67
CA ALA A 267 -1.24 17.60 -14.48
C ALA A 267 -0.97 16.50 -13.46
N MET A 268 0.20 16.52 -12.87
CA MET A 268 0.55 15.62 -11.79
C MET A 268 0.87 16.43 -10.54
N TYR A 269 0.25 16.06 -9.44
CA TYR A 269 0.37 16.73 -8.14
C TYR A 269 0.86 15.71 -7.11
N GLU A 270 1.84 16.09 -6.31
CA GLU A 270 2.32 15.35 -5.13
C GLU A 270 2.12 16.24 -3.92
N LEU A 271 1.26 15.82 -2.98
CA LEU A 271 1.08 16.43 -1.68
C LEU A 271 1.91 15.66 -0.68
N SER A 272 2.74 16.35 0.10
CA SER A 272 3.61 15.71 1.10
C SER A 272 3.42 16.37 2.46
N GLY A 273 3.36 15.58 3.52
CA GLY A 273 3.20 16.10 4.89
C GLY A 273 3.73 15.11 5.92
N LYS A 274 3.54 15.40 7.21
CA LYS A 274 3.91 14.52 8.31
C LYS A 274 2.82 14.48 9.39
N LYS A 275 2.56 13.27 9.91
CA LYS A 275 1.79 13.07 11.15
C LYS A 275 2.76 12.60 12.22
N GLY A 276 3.17 13.53 13.08
CA GLY A 276 4.32 13.28 13.96
C GLY A 276 5.60 13.07 13.14
N ALA A 277 6.24 11.90 13.28
CA ALA A 277 7.47 11.57 12.55
C ALA A 277 7.23 10.78 11.25
N ILE A 278 6.00 10.39 10.95
CA ILE A 278 5.66 9.54 9.80
C ILE A 278 5.28 10.43 8.61
N PRO A 279 6.03 10.39 7.50
CA PRO A 279 5.69 11.11 6.28
C PRO A 279 4.48 10.49 5.58
N ILE A 280 3.66 11.32 4.94
CA ILE A 280 2.56 10.89 4.06
C ILE A 280 2.72 11.59 2.72
N GLU A 281 2.45 10.85 1.66
CA GLU A 281 2.48 11.37 0.30
C GLU A 281 1.22 10.95 -0.45
N PHE A 282 0.53 11.92 -1.03
CA PHE A 282 -0.61 11.69 -1.92
C PHE A 282 -0.24 12.16 -3.31
N SER A 283 -0.50 11.34 -4.31
CA SER A 283 -0.32 11.72 -5.70
C SER A 283 -1.62 11.66 -6.49
N PHE A 284 -1.75 12.64 -7.37
CA PHE A 284 -2.87 12.79 -8.29
C PHE A 284 -2.30 12.96 -9.68
N ILE A 285 -2.90 12.30 -10.66
CA ILE A 285 -2.74 12.68 -12.06
C ILE A 285 -4.12 13.14 -12.52
N ASP A 286 -4.22 14.40 -12.91
CA ASP A 286 -5.39 14.93 -13.57
C ASP A 286 -5.22 14.89 -15.10
N TYR A 287 -6.24 14.33 -15.74
CA TYR A 287 -6.27 13.95 -17.15
C TYR A 287 -7.73 13.88 -17.61
N SER A 288 -7.96 13.91 -18.92
CA SER A 288 -9.31 13.69 -19.48
C SER A 288 -9.77 12.25 -19.27
N GLY A 289 -10.95 12.01 -18.67
CA GLY A 289 -11.38 10.65 -18.29
C GLY A 289 -11.55 9.62 -19.42
N GLU A 290 -11.35 9.98 -20.68
CA GLU A 290 -11.32 9.04 -21.81
C GLU A 290 -10.18 8.01 -21.71
N TYR A 291 -9.08 8.34 -21.02
CA TYR A 291 -7.94 7.43 -20.82
C TYR A 291 -8.21 6.32 -19.78
N THR A 292 -9.41 6.27 -19.17
CA THR A 292 -9.73 5.29 -18.12
C THR A 292 -10.01 3.88 -18.64
N GLU A 293 -10.38 3.74 -19.91
CA GLU A 293 -10.77 2.45 -20.51
C GLU A 293 -9.56 1.62 -20.95
N ASP A 294 -8.36 2.24 -21.00
CA ASP A 294 -7.15 1.69 -21.60
C ASP A 294 -6.08 1.22 -20.59
N LEU A 295 -6.43 1.13 -19.30
CA LEU A 295 -5.48 0.80 -18.23
C LEU A 295 -5.29 -0.71 -18.07
N GLU A 296 -4.61 -1.30 -19.05
CA GLU A 296 -4.27 -2.73 -19.09
C GLU A 296 -2.75 -2.94 -19.22
N PRO A 297 -2.19 -4.03 -18.65
CA PRO A 297 -0.75 -4.29 -18.70
C PRO A 297 -0.18 -4.29 -20.14
N GLU A 298 -0.94 -4.80 -21.10
CA GLU A 298 -0.55 -4.88 -22.51
C GLU A 298 -0.46 -3.49 -23.14
N LYS A 299 -1.49 -2.65 -22.93
CA LYS A 299 -1.51 -1.27 -23.41
C LYS A 299 -0.43 -0.41 -22.75
N TYR A 300 -0.18 -0.64 -21.47
CA TYR A 300 0.94 -0.02 -20.75
C TYR A 300 2.30 -0.38 -21.40
N ALA A 301 2.53 -1.67 -21.68
CA ALA A 301 3.77 -2.10 -22.33
C ALA A 301 3.93 -1.48 -23.72
N SER A 302 2.86 -1.42 -24.52
CA SER A 302 2.86 -0.74 -25.81
C SER A 302 3.14 0.75 -25.70
N ALA A 303 2.51 1.45 -24.74
CA ALA A 303 2.76 2.88 -24.50
C ALA A 303 4.23 3.14 -24.11
N VAL A 304 4.81 2.32 -23.23
CA VAL A 304 6.23 2.43 -22.87
C VAL A 304 7.13 2.18 -24.08
N GLN A 305 6.79 1.21 -24.93
CA GLN A 305 7.55 0.93 -26.14
C GLN A 305 7.49 2.12 -27.12
N ASN A 306 6.31 2.65 -27.41
CA ASN A 306 6.13 3.82 -28.28
C ASN A 306 6.92 5.04 -27.76
N LEU A 307 6.84 5.31 -26.45
CA LEU A 307 7.63 6.36 -25.81
C LEU A 307 9.14 6.10 -25.93
N THR A 308 9.59 4.85 -25.84
CA THR A 308 11.00 4.48 -26.02
C THR A 308 11.47 4.73 -27.46
N GLU A 309 10.66 4.38 -28.45
CA GLU A 309 10.96 4.61 -29.86
C GLU A 309 11.06 6.11 -30.18
N LYS A 310 10.27 6.94 -29.50
CA LYS A 310 10.26 8.39 -29.70
C LYS A 310 11.32 9.13 -28.90
N LEU A 311 11.67 8.61 -27.74
CA LEU A 311 12.67 9.16 -26.83
C LEU A 311 13.96 8.34 -26.91
N GLU A 312 14.58 8.29 -28.11
CA GLU A 312 15.72 7.42 -28.45
C GLU A 312 16.91 7.49 -27.47
N GLN A 313 17.06 8.58 -26.72
CA GLN A 313 18.11 8.75 -25.72
C GLN A 313 17.91 7.93 -24.44
N PHE A 314 16.70 7.42 -24.21
CA PHE A 314 16.37 6.60 -23.05
C PHE A 314 16.17 5.14 -23.47
N ASN A 315 16.77 4.23 -22.73
CA ASN A 315 16.41 2.83 -22.86
C ASN A 315 15.03 2.55 -22.21
N ALA A 316 14.37 1.49 -22.65
CA ALA A 316 13.04 1.11 -22.16
C ALA A 316 12.99 0.93 -20.63
N ASN A 317 14.07 0.45 -20.00
CA ASN A 317 14.13 0.27 -18.56
C ASN A 317 14.19 1.62 -17.80
N THR A 318 14.83 2.64 -18.36
CA THR A 318 14.83 4.00 -17.78
C THR A 318 13.43 4.59 -17.83
N ILE A 319 12.75 4.52 -18.98
CA ILE A 319 11.37 4.98 -19.11
C ILE A 319 10.46 4.20 -18.17
N TYR A 320 10.49 2.87 -18.20
CA TYR A 320 9.69 2.02 -17.32
C TYR A 320 9.89 2.34 -15.83
N ARG A 321 11.10 2.72 -15.40
CA ARG A 321 11.39 3.06 -13.99
C ARG A 321 11.00 4.48 -13.59
N GLN A 322 11.12 5.44 -14.50
CA GLN A 322 11.02 6.88 -14.18
C GLN A 322 9.71 7.52 -14.64
N ILE A 323 9.00 6.91 -15.58
CA ILE A 323 7.71 7.41 -16.07
C ILE A 323 6.72 7.58 -14.92
N GLY A 324 5.93 8.66 -14.97
CA GLY A 324 5.02 9.02 -13.89
C GLY A 324 5.67 9.65 -12.65
N THR A 325 6.97 9.97 -12.65
CA THR A 325 7.57 10.80 -11.58
C THR A 325 7.62 12.28 -11.97
N ILE A 326 7.40 13.20 -11.03
CA ILE A 326 7.44 14.65 -11.32
C ILE A 326 8.75 15.05 -11.99
N SER A 327 9.89 14.60 -11.44
CA SER A 327 11.22 14.97 -11.97
C SER A 327 11.46 14.49 -13.40
N PHE A 328 10.94 13.30 -13.77
CA PHE A 328 11.05 12.81 -15.14
C PHE A 328 10.11 13.55 -16.08
N LEU A 329 8.88 13.85 -15.66
CA LEU A 329 7.95 14.66 -16.43
C LEU A 329 8.45 16.10 -16.62
N GLU A 330 9.14 16.68 -15.64
CA GLU A 330 9.84 17.97 -15.75
C GLU A 330 10.95 17.92 -16.83
N LEU A 331 11.78 16.87 -16.80
CA LEU A 331 12.82 16.63 -17.81
C LEU A 331 12.21 16.54 -19.21
N LEU A 332 11.17 15.72 -19.35
CA LEU A 332 10.43 15.52 -20.59
C LEU A 332 9.82 16.83 -21.12
N LYS A 333 9.18 17.62 -20.26
CA LYS A 333 8.60 18.92 -20.61
C LYS A 333 9.67 19.93 -21.06
N LYS A 334 10.84 19.93 -20.41
CA LYS A 334 11.88 20.91 -20.67
C LYS A 334 12.68 20.60 -21.92
N ASP A 335 13.12 19.34 -22.06
CA ASP A 335 14.15 18.96 -23.02
C ASP A 335 13.58 18.11 -24.17
N TYR A 336 12.38 17.52 -24.05
CA TYR A 336 11.79 16.57 -25.02
C TYR A 336 10.34 16.89 -25.43
N ALA A 337 9.86 18.11 -25.20
CA ALA A 337 8.45 18.45 -25.45
C ALA A 337 8.04 18.40 -26.93
N LYS A 338 9.00 18.42 -27.87
CA LYS A 338 8.73 18.34 -29.31
C LYS A 338 8.50 16.90 -29.74
N GLU A 339 9.30 16.00 -29.21
CA GLU A 339 9.29 14.55 -29.43
C GLU A 339 8.00 13.93 -28.88
N LEU A 340 7.48 14.51 -27.79
CA LEU A 340 6.22 14.09 -27.16
C LEU A 340 4.96 14.58 -27.89
N ARG A 341 5.10 15.37 -28.95
CA ARG A 341 3.93 15.82 -29.73
C ARG A 341 3.27 14.62 -30.41
N GLY A 342 2.02 14.35 -30.05
CA GLY A 342 1.25 13.22 -30.58
C GLY A 342 1.30 11.96 -29.72
N GLU A 343 2.29 11.86 -28.83
CA GLU A 343 2.47 10.70 -27.92
C GLU A 343 1.88 10.96 -26.53
N PHE A 344 1.04 11.99 -26.42
CA PHE A 344 0.52 12.46 -25.15
C PHE A 344 -0.43 11.44 -24.50
N HIS A 345 -1.16 10.67 -25.31
CA HIS A 345 -1.98 9.55 -24.85
C HIS A 345 -1.10 8.51 -24.13
N ASP A 346 -0.01 8.08 -24.77
CA ASP A 346 0.90 7.08 -24.23
C ASP A 346 1.62 7.59 -22.98
N LEU A 347 1.99 8.88 -22.95
CA LEU A 347 2.57 9.53 -21.77
C LEU A 347 1.60 9.50 -20.57
N ILE A 348 0.33 9.87 -20.78
CA ILE A 348 -0.69 9.86 -19.73
C ILE A 348 -0.93 8.42 -19.23
N LEU A 349 -1.20 7.50 -20.15
CA LEU A 349 -1.49 6.10 -19.84
C LEU A 349 -0.34 5.46 -19.08
N ALA A 350 0.89 5.61 -19.58
CA ALA A 350 2.08 5.06 -18.94
C ALA A 350 2.31 5.66 -17.55
N SER A 351 2.05 6.96 -17.38
CA SER A 351 2.21 7.63 -16.08
C SER A 351 1.18 7.18 -15.06
N ILE A 352 -0.11 7.08 -15.45
CA ILE A 352 -1.19 6.62 -14.55
C ILE A 352 -0.95 5.16 -14.14
N TYR A 353 -0.72 4.28 -15.12
CA TYR A 353 -0.51 2.87 -14.82
C TYR A 353 0.73 2.66 -13.96
N LYS A 354 1.83 3.38 -14.26
CA LYS A 354 3.05 3.30 -13.45
C LYS A 354 2.80 3.77 -12.02
N LYS A 355 2.08 4.88 -11.81
CA LYS A 355 1.75 5.34 -10.46
C LYS A 355 0.90 4.35 -9.68
N MET A 356 -0.08 3.71 -10.32
CA MET A 356 -0.81 2.60 -9.70
C MET A 356 0.11 1.40 -9.37
N GLU A 357 1.04 1.05 -10.26
CA GLU A 357 1.99 -0.06 -10.05
C GLU A 357 2.95 0.24 -8.88
N THR A 358 3.37 1.49 -8.69
CA THR A 358 4.35 1.86 -7.65
C THR A 358 3.73 2.20 -6.29
N ALA A 359 2.52 2.79 -6.26
CA ALA A 359 1.85 3.19 -5.04
C ALA A 359 1.49 1.99 -4.15
N GLY A 360 1.74 2.05 -2.85
CA GLY A 360 1.32 1.02 -1.90
C GLY A 360 -0.19 1.04 -1.66
N GLU A 361 -0.81 2.19 -1.89
CA GLU A 361 -2.22 2.41 -1.63
C GLU A 361 -2.89 3.16 -2.77
N ILE A 362 -4.10 2.74 -3.12
CA ILE A 362 -4.83 3.29 -4.26
C ILE A 362 -6.24 3.65 -3.83
N ILE A 363 -6.60 4.90 -4.07
CA ILE A 363 -7.96 5.40 -3.93
C ILE A 363 -8.62 5.40 -5.30
N PHE A 364 -9.76 4.73 -5.40
CA PHE A 364 -10.64 4.71 -6.56
C PHE A 364 -11.87 5.60 -6.28
N LEU A 365 -12.02 6.69 -7.03
CA LEU A 365 -13.11 7.63 -6.87
C LEU A 365 -14.37 7.19 -7.60
N VAL A 366 -15.49 7.20 -6.90
CA VAL A 366 -16.83 6.92 -7.42
C VAL A 366 -17.63 8.20 -7.39
N ASP A 367 -18.20 8.58 -8.53
CA ASP A 367 -19.07 9.75 -8.61
C ASP A 367 -20.43 9.48 -7.94
N GLY A 368 -20.74 10.20 -6.85
CA GLY A 368 -22.03 10.11 -6.17
C GLY A 368 -23.23 10.46 -7.05
N ASP A 369 -23.05 11.21 -8.14
CA ASP A 369 -24.11 11.52 -9.10
C ASP A 369 -24.69 10.25 -9.75
N TYR A 370 -23.91 9.16 -9.83
CA TYR A 370 -24.41 7.87 -10.31
C TYR A 370 -25.29 7.15 -9.29
N LEU A 371 -25.10 7.39 -7.98
CA LEU A 371 -25.97 6.85 -6.93
C LEU A 371 -27.30 7.60 -6.89
N LEU A 372 -27.29 8.92 -7.11
CA LEU A 372 -28.54 9.71 -7.24
C LEU A 372 -29.39 9.23 -8.41
N ASN A 373 -28.74 8.88 -9.53
CA ASN A 373 -29.39 8.43 -10.75
C ASN A 373 -29.42 6.89 -10.87
N TYR A 374 -29.39 6.17 -9.74
CA TYR A 374 -29.22 4.72 -9.72
C TYR A 374 -30.26 3.97 -10.56
N GLN A 375 -31.52 4.40 -10.54
CA GLN A 375 -32.61 3.77 -11.29
C GLN A 375 -32.59 4.05 -12.81
N GLN A 376 -31.75 4.97 -13.27
CA GLN A 376 -31.59 5.35 -14.68
C GLN A 376 -30.23 4.82 -15.20
N GLU A 377 -29.40 5.67 -15.80
CA GLU A 377 -28.09 5.31 -16.33
C GLU A 377 -27.04 5.07 -15.24
N GLY A 378 -27.27 5.57 -14.01
CA GLY A 378 -26.31 5.49 -12.91
C GLY A 378 -25.90 4.06 -12.57
N ARG A 379 -26.85 3.11 -12.58
CA ARG A 379 -26.54 1.68 -12.36
C ARG A 379 -25.64 1.10 -13.45
N LYS A 380 -25.82 1.50 -14.71
CA LYS A 380 -24.99 1.03 -15.83
C LYS A 380 -23.56 1.54 -15.69
N GLU A 381 -23.39 2.82 -15.39
CA GLU A 381 -22.07 3.43 -15.19
C GLU A 381 -21.33 2.84 -14.00
N LEU A 382 -22.00 2.66 -12.85
CA LEU A 382 -21.43 2.01 -11.68
C LEU A 382 -21.04 0.54 -11.96
N THR A 383 -21.87 -0.19 -12.71
CA THR A 383 -21.56 -1.58 -13.10
C THR A 383 -20.26 -1.63 -13.90
N ARG A 384 -20.10 -0.73 -14.88
CA ARG A 384 -18.90 -0.61 -15.71
C ARG A 384 -17.68 -0.21 -14.87
N LEU A 385 -17.84 0.77 -13.99
CA LEU A 385 -16.79 1.31 -13.13
C LEU A 385 -16.25 0.25 -12.16
N PHE A 386 -17.13 -0.49 -11.48
CA PHE A 386 -16.72 -1.56 -10.57
C PHE A 386 -16.09 -2.75 -11.32
N GLY A 387 -16.54 -3.03 -12.55
CA GLY A 387 -15.87 -4.00 -13.42
C GLY A 387 -14.42 -3.59 -13.73
N LEU A 388 -14.18 -2.31 -14.04
CA LEU A 388 -12.83 -1.78 -14.25
C LEU A 388 -11.98 -1.88 -12.97
N TYR A 389 -12.51 -1.44 -11.82
CA TYR A 389 -11.78 -1.51 -10.54
C TYR A 389 -11.47 -2.94 -10.10
N SER A 390 -12.40 -3.87 -10.30
CA SER A 390 -12.18 -5.31 -10.07
C SER A 390 -10.98 -5.83 -10.87
N ARG A 391 -10.88 -5.47 -12.17
CA ARG A 391 -9.74 -5.84 -13.02
C ARG A 391 -8.43 -5.18 -12.59
N LEU A 392 -8.46 -3.90 -12.23
CA LEU A 392 -7.27 -3.18 -11.76
C LEU A 392 -6.73 -3.78 -10.46
N ILE A 393 -7.59 -4.10 -9.50
CA ILE A 393 -7.19 -4.75 -8.24
C ILE A 393 -6.51 -6.10 -8.52
N ASP A 394 -7.02 -6.87 -9.49
CA ASP A 394 -6.41 -8.14 -9.89
C ASP A 394 -5.03 -7.98 -10.50
N ASN A 395 -4.88 -7.04 -11.44
CA ASN A 395 -3.62 -6.81 -12.14
C ASN A 395 -2.54 -6.24 -11.21
N LEU A 396 -2.92 -5.38 -10.28
CA LEU A 396 -1.99 -4.69 -9.36
C LEU A 396 -1.64 -5.53 -8.12
N GLY A 397 -2.48 -6.51 -7.78
CA GLY A 397 -2.18 -7.56 -6.82
C GLY A 397 -2.49 -7.23 -5.35
N SER A 398 -2.18 -8.19 -4.47
CA SER A 398 -2.56 -8.17 -3.05
C SER A 398 -1.56 -7.49 -2.11
N GLU A 399 -0.46 -6.94 -2.65
CA GLU A 399 0.57 -6.22 -1.88
C GLU A 399 0.20 -4.74 -1.63
N LYS A 400 -1.05 -4.35 -1.92
CA LYS A 400 -1.56 -2.98 -1.85
C LYS A 400 -2.86 -2.88 -1.05
N SER A 401 -3.14 -1.68 -0.55
CA SER A 401 -4.44 -1.32 0.02
C SER A 401 -5.27 -0.57 -1.00
N TYR A 402 -6.56 -0.81 -1.03
CA TYR A 402 -7.47 -0.13 -1.94
C TYR A 402 -8.59 0.54 -1.18
N ALA A 403 -9.01 1.73 -1.60
CA ALA A 403 -10.18 2.40 -1.07
C ALA A 403 -11.12 2.78 -2.22
N LEU A 404 -12.40 2.51 -2.05
CA LEU A 404 -13.45 3.09 -2.88
C LEU A 404 -13.96 4.32 -2.17
N VAL A 405 -13.87 5.49 -2.81
CA VAL A 405 -14.26 6.77 -2.22
C VAL A 405 -15.40 7.34 -3.04
N VAL A 406 -16.60 7.33 -2.46
CA VAL A 406 -17.79 7.93 -3.07
C VAL A 406 -17.79 9.41 -2.77
N THR A 407 -17.66 10.24 -3.79
CA THR A 407 -17.66 11.70 -3.67
C THR A 407 -19.08 12.28 -3.83
N LYS A 408 -19.26 13.57 -3.51
CA LYS A 408 -20.52 14.32 -3.66
C LYS A 408 -21.69 13.76 -2.84
N ILE A 409 -21.41 13.21 -1.66
CA ILE A 409 -22.45 12.60 -0.81
C ILE A 409 -23.43 13.63 -0.22
N ASP A 410 -23.06 14.92 -0.21
CA ASP A 410 -23.91 16.08 0.12
C ASP A 410 -25.19 16.14 -0.73
N LYS A 411 -25.13 15.68 -1.97
CA LYS A 411 -26.32 15.64 -2.83
C LYS A 411 -27.31 14.55 -2.42
N PHE A 412 -26.83 13.52 -1.71
CA PHE A 412 -27.61 12.37 -1.26
C PHE A 412 -28.23 12.60 0.12
N LYS A 413 -27.51 13.28 1.04
CA LYS A 413 -27.92 13.58 2.41
C LYS A 413 -27.49 14.98 2.80
N ASP A 414 -28.28 15.63 3.64
CA ASP A 414 -27.86 16.87 4.30
C ASP A 414 -26.75 16.55 5.31
N LEU A 415 -25.58 17.13 5.11
CA LEU A 415 -24.39 16.88 5.94
C LEU A 415 -24.10 18.02 6.92
N SER A 416 -24.84 19.12 6.84
CA SER A 416 -24.52 20.37 7.55
C SER A 416 -24.45 20.22 9.07
N GLU A 417 -25.26 19.33 9.64
CA GLU A 417 -25.31 19.02 11.08
C GLU A 417 -24.71 17.65 11.45
N ILE A 418 -24.20 16.90 10.46
CA ILE A 418 -23.69 15.54 10.69
C ILE A 418 -22.19 15.60 10.97
N SER A 419 -21.82 15.35 12.23
CA SER A 419 -20.41 15.21 12.60
C SER A 419 -19.75 14.01 11.89
N GLU A 420 -18.50 14.19 11.43
CA GLU A 420 -17.72 13.18 10.69
C GLU A 420 -17.57 11.85 11.44
N ASP A 421 -17.40 11.91 12.78
CA ASP A 421 -17.15 10.75 13.64
C ASP A 421 -18.45 10.15 14.24
N SER A 422 -19.62 10.59 13.78
CA SER A 422 -20.92 10.18 14.34
C SER A 422 -21.44 8.84 13.81
N GLU A 423 -22.35 8.19 14.56
CA GLU A 423 -23.08 7.01 14.08
C GLU A 423 -23.86 7.31 12.80
N ALA A 424 -24.43 8.51 12.67
CA ALA A 424 -25.14 8.95 11.46
C ALA A 424 -24.22 8.96 10.22
N ALA A 425 -22.95 9.36 10.37
CA ALA A 425 -21.98 9.28 9.27
C ALA A 425 -21.71 7.83 8.82
N GLN A 426 -21.68 6.89 9.78
CA GLN A 426 -21.52 5.46 9.49
C GLN A 426 -22.77 4.88 8.82
N GLU A 427 -23.97 5.31 9.23
CA GLU A 427 -25.23 4.91 8.61
C GLU A 427 -25.30 5.31 7.13
N ILE A 428 -24.82 6.52 6.78
CA ILE A 428 -24.75 6.98 5.38
C ILE A 428 -23.82 6.07 4.56
N GLU A 429 -22.65 5.74 5.10
CA GLU A 429 -21.69 4.86 4.43
C GLU A 429 -22.23 3.43 4.26
N GLN A 430 -22.96 2.93 5.26
CA GLN A 430 -23.63 1.64 5.20
C GLN A 430 -24.77 1.64 4.16
N GLU A 431 -25.57 2.69 4.08
CA GLU A 431 -26.63 2.83 3.07
C GLU A 431 -26.06 2.79 1.64
N VAL A 432 -24.94 3.51 1.42
CA VAL A 432 -24.22 3.50 0.14
C VAL A 432 -23.66 2.10 -0.16
N TYR A 433 -23.07 1.43 0.83
CA TYR A 433 -22.57 0.07 0.69
C TYR A 433 -23.68 -0.93 0.32
N ASP A 434 -24.84 -0.85 0.98
CA ASP A 434 -25.98 -1.73 0.72
C ASP A 434 -26.55 -1.51 -0.67
N LEU A 435 -26.54 -0.26 -1.16
CA LEU A 435 -26.93 0.07 -2.52
C LEU A 435 -25.95 -0.56 -3.55
N MET A 436 -24.65 -0.38 -3.35
CA MET A 436 -23.60 -0.93 -4.23
C MET A 436 -23.58 -2.47 -4.20
N SER A 437 -23.88 -3.08 -3.05
CA SER A 437 -23.95 -4.55 -2.85
C SER A 437 -24.99 -5.27 -3.72
N LYS A 438 -25.93 -4.52 -4.30
CA LYS A 438 -26.92 -5.06 -5.26
C LYS A 438 -26.32 -5.32 -6.65
N MET A 439 -25.11 -4.85 -6.93
CA MET A 439 -24.43 -4.99 -8.22
C MET A 439 -23.45 -6.16 -8.22
N ASP A 440 -23.49 -7.01 -9.25
CA ASP A 440 -22.62 -8.18 -9.31
C ASP A 440 -21.14 -7.83 -9.48
N THR A 441 -20.82 -6.76 -10.23
CA THR A 441 -19.43 -6.29 -10.35
C THR A 441 -18.88 -5.70 -9.05
N PHE A 442 -19.73 -5.16 -8.16
CA PHE A 442 -19.29 -4.77 -6.83
C PHE A 442 -19.10 -6.00 -5.91
N LYS A 443 -19.93 -7.04 -6.04
CA LYS A 443 -19.73 -8.31 -5.34
C LYS A 443 -18.40 -8.97 -5.70
N GLU A 444 -17.91 -8.81 -6.93
CA GLU A 444 -16.55 -9.24 -7.28
C GLU A 444 -15.49 -8.53 -6.43
N ILE A 445 -15.61 -7.21 -6.25
CA ILE A 445 -14.71 -6.44 -5.36
C ILE A 445 -14.84 -6.96 -3.92
N GLN A 446 -16.06 -7.25 -3.43
CA GLN A 446 -16.26 -7.86 -2.11
C GLN A 446 -15.57 -9.24 -1.99
N HIS A 447 -15.63 -10.07 -3.03
CA HIS A 447 -14.91 -11.35 -3.05
C HIS A 447 -13.39 -11.15 -3.01
N ARG A 448 -12.87 -10.12 -3.68
CA ARG A 448 -11.44 -9.76 -3.65
C ARG A 448 -11.01 -9.19 -2.30
N ALA A 449 -11.90 -8.45 -1.64
CA ALA A 449 -11.72 -7.93 -0.29
C ALA A 449 -11.50 -9.06 0.75
N GLN A 450 -11.80 -10.32 0.40
CA GLN A 450 -11.44 -11.48 1.22
C GLN A 450 -9.93 -11.74 1.31
N LYS A 451 -9.17 -11.31 0.31
CA LYS A 451 -7.71 -11.54 0.23
C LYS A 451 -6.93 -10.22 0.37
N VAL A 452 -7.52 -9.13 -0.10
CA VAL A 452 -6.89 -7.82 -0.23
C VAL A 452 -7.59 -6.81 0.69
N PRO A 453 -6.89 -5.92 1.40
CA PRO A 453 -7.55 -4.88 2.17
C PRO A 453 -8.24 -3.87 1.23
N VAL A 454 -9.58 -3.86 1.26
CA VAL A 454 -10.42 -2.90 0.53
C VAL A 454 -11.33 -2.15 1.51
N TYR A 455 -11.34 -0.83 1.42
CA TYR A 455 -12.14 0.06 2.25
C TYR A 455 -13.16 0.80 1.38
N LEU A 456 -14.26 1.22 1.99
CA LEU A 456 -15.24 2.15 1.43
C LEU A 456 -15.26 3.40 2.30
N TYR A 457 -15.24 4.57 1.68
CA TYR A 457 -15.44 5.86 2.32
C TYR A 457 -16.47 6.68 1.53
N THR A 458 -17.24 7.50 2.24
CA THR A 458 -18.10 8.52 1.62
C THR A 458 -17.62 9.91 2.02
N VAL A 459 -17.48 10.81 1.06
CA VAL A 459 -16.97 12.17 1.29
C VAL A 459 -17.75 13.23 0.53
N SER A 460 -17.70 14.45 1.06
CA SER A 460 -18.06 15.66 0.33
C SER A 460 -16.96 16.71 0.46
N VAL A 461 -16.81 17.52 -0.59
CA VAL A 461 -15.92 18.70 -0.58
C VAL A 461 -16.68 19.96 -0.17
N ASP A 462 -18.01 19.91 -0.15
CA ASP A 462 -18.87 21.00 0.33
C ASP A 462 -20.12 20.43 1.02
N ALA A 463 -20.01 20.25 2.34
CA ALA A 463 -21.09 19.77 3.19
C ALA A 463 -22.18 20.81 3.47
N THR A 464 -22.02 22.04 2.99
CA THR A 464 -23.03 23.10 3.16
C THR A 464 -24.07 23.10 2.03
N LEU A 465 -23.87 22.28 1.00
CA LEU A 465 -24.82 22.13 -0.10
C LEU A 465 -26.07 21.36 0.38
N PRO A 466 -27.28 21.87 0.13
CA PRO A 466 -28.50 21.14 0.43
C PRO A 466 -28.65 19.91 -0.50
N PRO A 467 -29.22 18.80 0.00
CA PRO A 467 -29.38 17.59 -0.79
C PRO A 467 -30.34 17.81 -1.97
N GLN A 468 -30.03 17.19 -3.11
CA GLN A 468 -30.84 17.29 -4.33
C GLN A 468 -32.00 16.29 -4.35
N LEU A 469 -32.03 15.34 -3.41
CA LEU A 469 -33.15 14.47 -3.11
C LEU A 469 -34.07 15.15 -2.08
N SER A 470 -35.15 15.78 -2.56
CA SER A 470 -36.24 16.21 -1.67
C SER A 470 -37.02 14.99 -1.15
N LYS A 471 -37.66 15.10 0.02
CA LYS A 471 -38.56 14.07 0.61
C LYS A 471 -39.72 13.65 -0.32
N GLU A 472 -39.91 14.34 -1.45
CA GLU A 472 -40.97 14.11 -2.43
C GLU A 472 -40.44 13.61 -3.79
N GLY A 473 -39.15 13.29 -3.91
CA GLY A 473 -38.57 12.69 -5.13
C GLY A 473 -38.40 13.66 -6.31
N ILE A 474 -38.58 14.96 -6.10
CA ILE A 474 -38.39 15.99 -7.12
C ILE A 474 -36.91 16.43 -7.10
N LYS A 475 -36.22 16.22 -8.22
CA LYS A 475 -34.86 16.73 -8.46
C LYS A 475 -34.89 18.26 -8.56
N VAL A 476 -34.13 18.94 -7.71
CA VAL A 476 -33.90 20.38 -7.85
C VAL A 476 -32.81 20.58 -8.91
N GLU A 477 -33.19 20.99 -10.12
CA GLU A 477 -32.24 21.34 -11.17
C GLU A 477 -31.60 22.70 -10.89
N GLY A 478 -30.36 22.67 -10.41
CA GLY A 478 -29.47 23.81 -10.36
C GLY A 478 -28.07 23.37 -9.96
N GLN A 479 -27.07 23.65 -10.79
CA GLN A 479 -25.67 23.58 -10.36
C GLN A 479 -25.47 24.64 -9.28
N GLN A 480 -25.58 24.25 -8.01
CA GLN A 480 -25.23 25.13 -6.90
C GLN A 480 -23.72 25.39 -6.96
N ARG A 481 -23.36 26.67 -6.87
CA ARG A 481 -21.98 27.14 -7.01
C ARG A 481 -21.24 26.86 -5.71
N VAL A 482 -20.19 26.05 -5.77
CA VAL A 482 -19.24 25.88 -4.66
C VAL A 482 -18.37 27.13 -4.61
N THR A 483 -18.55 27.94 -3.57
CA THR A 483 -17.77 29.18 -3.36
C THR A 483 -16.64 28.98 -2.36
N GLN A 484 -16.70 27.93 -1.53
CA GLN A 484 -15.70 27.59 -0.52
C GLN A 484 -15.67 26.07 -0.31
N ILE A 485 -14.53 25.55 0.15
CA ILE A 485 -14.36 24.12 0.48
C ILE A 485 -14.77 23.91 1.93
N TYR A 486 -15.88 23.20 2.14
CA TYR A 486 -16.36 22.73 3.44
C TYR A 486 -16.28 21.19 3.47
N PRO A 487 -15.09 20.63 3.70
CA PRO A 487 -14.87 19.21 3.54
C PRO A 487 -15.60 18.44 4.64
N TRP A 488 -16.17 17.29 4.27
CA TRP A 488 -16.74 16.32 5.20
C TRP A 488 -16.13 14.94 4.94
N ARG A 489 -15.52 14.39 5.99
CA ARG A 489 -14.78 13.11 6.05
C ARG A 489 -13.57 13.02 5.11
N VAL A 490 -13.11 14.16 4.55
CA VAL A 490 -11.83 14.23 3.81
C VAL A 490 -10.65 13.86 4.70
N ARG A 491 -10.75 14.11 6.02
CA ARG A 491 -9.76 13.68 7.01
C ARG A 491 -9.56 12.17 6.99
N GLU A 492 -10.61 11.38 6.78
CA GLU A 492 -10.49 9.91 6.71
C GLU A 492 -9.73 9.46 5.46
N ILE A 493 -9.90 10.19 4.36
CA ILE A 493 -9.14 9.95 3.14
C ILE A 493 -7.67 10.23 3.38
N ALA A 494 -7.33 11.35 4.03
CA ALA A 494 -5.95 11.61 4.43
C ALA A 494 -5.42 10.56 5.42
N GLN A 495 -6.29 10.00 6.26
CA GLN A 495 -5.92 8.95 7.21
C GLN A 495 -5.68 7.59 6.57
N PHE A 496 -6.22 7.35 5.36
CA PHE A 496 -5.99 6.10 4.63
C PHE A 496 -4.51 5.82 4.41
N GLY A 497 -3.69 6.87 4.30
CA GLY A 497 -2.22 6.81 4.19
C GLY A 497 -1.45 6.31 5.42
N PHE A 498 -2.10 5.81 6.49
CA PHE A 498 -1.47 5.42 7.77
C PHE A 498 -1.70 3.98 8.21
#